data_AF-A0A2N1M3C1-F1
#
_entry.id   AF-A0A2N1M3C1-F1
#
_cell.length_a   1.000
_cell.length_b   1.000
_cell.length_c   1.000
_cell.angle_alpha   90.00
_cell.angle_beta   90.00
_cell.angle_gamma   90.00
#
_symmetry.space_group_name_H-M   'P 1'
#
loop_
_entity.id
_entity.type
_entity.pdbx_description
1 polymer ?
#
loop_
_entity_poly.entity_id
_entity_poly.type
_entity_poly.pdbx_seq_one_letter_code
_entity_poly.pdbx_strand_id
1 'polypeptide(L)'
;MVITGKSGTGKTNLLANLVLGDKDEYVQKEEKGGSRYICCDDLIICSYHPDELKWGYVRYIYNMILKDPRAPYYEDISFSYIPPKKIPSTRAFSSKRSTLIIFEDVCLAPEHIQNRIGQFFGNGRYRNISCVYVMQKYHKLDTFTRENTTHLVVFNSGSSHEDISKIIRRYTDNVKNASIVINSYL
;
A
#
# COMPACT_ATOMS: atom_id res chain seq x y z
N MET A 1 -3.10 5.08 3.70
CA MET A 1 -2.12 5.82 2.88
C MET A 1 -2.66 5.93 1.47
N VAL A 2 -2.42 7.04 0.77
CA VAL A 2 -2.72 7.21 -0.65
C VAL A 2 -1.41 7.46 -1.40
N ILE A 3 -1.21 6.76 -2.51
CA ILE A 3 -0.06 6.93 -3.41
C ILE A 3 -0.60 7.32 -4.77
N THR A 4 -0.21 8.51 -5.27
CA THR A 4 -0.73 9.06 -6.53
C THR A 4 0.37 9.49 -7.50
N GLY A 5 0.15 9.27 -8.78
CA GLY A 5 1.01 9.73 -9.88
C GLY A 5 0.77 8.97 -11.18
N LYS A 6 1.11 9.56 -12.34
CA LYS A 6 0.94 8.90 -13.67
C LYS A 6 1.69 7.57 -13.78
N SER A 7 1.38 6.79 -14.81
CA SER A 7 2.14 5.57 -15.13
C SER A 7 3.62 5.88 -15.32
N GLY A 8 4.49 4.92 -14.99
CA GLY A 8 5.94 5.04 -15.14
C GLY A 8 6.66 5.88 -14.07
N THR A 9 5.97 6.42 -13.06
CA THR A 9 6.59 7.30 -12.06
C THR A 9 7.26 6.57 -10.89
N GLY A 10 7.42 5.24 -10.94
CA GLY A 10 8.05 4.48 -9.86
C GLY A 10 7.16 4.05 -8.68
N LYS A 11 5.82 4.28 -8.74
CA LYS A 11 4.87 3.81 -7.71
C LYS A 11 5.03 2.32 -7.38
N THR A 12 5.22 1.51 -8.43
CA THR A 12 5.47 0.07 -8.35
C THR A 12 6.67 -0.27 -7.48
N ASN A 13 7.81 0.39 -7.69
CA ASN A 13 9.03 0.13 -6.94
C ASN A 13 8.86 0.55 -5.47
N LEU A 14 8.22 1.70 -5.24
CA LEU A 14 7.89 2.13 -3.88
C LEU A 14 7.02 1.11 -3.15
N LEU A 15 5.98 0.56 -3.79
CA LEU A 15 5.10 -0.44 -3.16
C LEU A 15 5.84 -1.71 -2.76
N ALA A 16 6.67 -2.25 -3.67
CA ALA A 16 7.49 -3.43 -3.37
C ALA A 16 8.45 -3.15 -2.20
N ASN A 17 9.14 -2.01 -2.23
CA ASN A 17 10.05 -1.62 -1.16
C ASN A 17 9.31 -1.42 0.16
N LEU A 18 8.10 -0.86 0.17
CA LEU A 18 7.32 -0.68 1.40
C LEU A 18 7.00 -2.01 2.09
N VAL A 19 6.72 -3.07 1.31
CA VAL A 19 6.28 -4.37 1.86
C VAL A 19 7.40 -5.40 2.00
N LEU A 20 8.58 -5.13 1.43
CA LEU A 20 9.78 -5.97 1.54
C LEU A 20 10.87 -5.31 2.39
N GLY A 21 11.06 -4.00 2.28
CA GLY A 21 12.17 -3.28 2.90
C GLY A 21 13.52 -3.90 2.52
N ASP A 22 14.37 -4.15 3.51
CA ASP A 22 15.62 -4.91 3.36
C ASP A 22 15.43 -6.41 3.66
N LYS A 23 14.20 -6.87 3.93
CA LYS A 23 13.93 -8.26 4.31
C LYS A 23 14.35 -9.28 3.25
N ASP A 24 14.22 -8.93 1.97
CA ASP A 24 14.58 -9.83 0.87
C ASP A 24 16.08 -10.11 0.83
N GLU A 25 16.93 -9.13 1.15
CA GLU A 25 18.37 -9.30 1.27
C GLU A 25 18.74 -10.35 2.34
N TYR A 26 18.11 -10.28 3.52
CA TYR A 26 18.36 -11.23 4.60
C TYR A 26 17.82 -12.64 4.29
N VAL A 27 16.68 -12.73 3.60
CA VAL A 27 16.15 -14.00 3.10
C VAL A 27 17.12 -14.65 2.10
N GLN A 28 17.71 -13.86 1.20
CA GLN A 28 18.67 -14.36 0.21
C GLN A 28 20.02 -14.78 0.84
N LYS A 29 20.44 -14.11 1.91
CA LYS A 29 21.66 -14.45 2.67
C LYS A 29 21.45 -15.57 3.70
N GLU A 30 20.21 -16.02 3.88
CA GLU A 30 19.81 -16.95 4.93
C GLU A 30 20.15 -16.48 6.35
N GLU A 31 20.04 -15.17 6.59
CA GLU A 31 20.42 -14.53 7.85
C GLU A 31 19.19 -14.13 8.68
N LYS A 32 19.38 -14.03 10.00
CA LYS A 32 18.38 -13.44 10.89
C LYS A 32 18.41 -11.92 10.73
N GLY A 33 17.25 -11.33 10.56
CA GLY A 33 17.10 -9.88 10.49
C GLY A 33 16.24 -9.44 9.33
N GLY A 34 16.57 -8.27 8.81
CA GLY A 34 15.80 -7.55 7.81
C GLY A 34 14.48 -7.03 8.38
N SER A 35 13.93 -6.04 7.70
CA SER A 35 12.75 -5.31 8.12
C SER A 35 11.92 -4.95 6.90
N ARG A 36 10.59 -4.97 7.09
CA ARG A 36 9.64 -4.42 6.12
C ARG A 36 9.29 -3.02 6.59
N TYR A 37 9.25 -2.02 5.71
CA TYR A 37 8.87 -0.67 6.13
C TYR A 37 7.43 -0.60 6.63
N ILE A 38 6.54 -1.41 6.06
CA ILE A 38 5.21 -1.67 6.60
C ILE A 38 5.14 -3.13 7.06
N CYS A 39 5.40 -3.34 8.35
CA CYS A 39 5.19 -4.63 8.99
C CYS A 39 3.69 -4.97 9.04
N CYS A 40 3.35 -6.18 8.59
CA CYS A 40 2.01 -6.75 8.73
C CYS A 40 2.11 -8.27 8.80
N ASP A 41 1.13 -8.91 9.42
CA ASP A 41 1.03 -10.36 9.43
C ASP A 41 0.40 -10.85 8.12
N ASP A 42 -0.60 -10.14 7.60
CA ASP A 42 -1.33 -10.54 6.40
C ASP A 42 -1.29 -9.43 5.33
N LEU A 43 -0.67 -9.70 4.19
CA LEU A 43 -0.65 -8.81 3.02
C LEU A 43 -1.72 -9.24 2.00
N ILE A 44 -2.62 -8.32 1.66
CA ILE A 44 -3.68 -8.54 0.67
C ILE A 44 -3.53 -7.52 -0.46
N ILE A 45 -3.37 -8.02 -1.68
CA ILE A 45 -3.39 -7.19 -2.88
C ILE A 45 -4.78 -7.25 -3.50
N CYS A 46 -5.42 -6.10 -3.66
CA CYS A 46 -6.70 -5.94 -4.31
C CYS A 46 -6.54 -5.17 -5.61
N SER A 47 -6.62 -5.86 -6.74
CA SER A 47 -6.46 -5.28 -8.08
C SER A 47 -7.32 -6.03 -9.11
N TYR A 48 -7.43 -5.51 -10.33
CA TYR A 48 -7.98 -6.24 -11.48
C TYR A 48 -6.93 -7.07 -12.22
N HIS A 49 -5.64 -6.85 -11.95
CA HIS A 49 -4.52 -7.48 -12.66
C HIS A 49 -3.66 -8.32 -11.68
N PRO A 50 -3.92 -9.64 -11.54
CA PRO A 50 -3.20 -10.49 -10.59
C PRO A 50 -1.77 -10.84 -11.01
N ASP A 51 -1.51 -10.83 -12.30
CA ASP A 51 -0.29 -11.39 -12.89
C ASP A 51 0.82 -10.35 -13.07
N GLU A 52 0.74 -9.23 -12.37
CA GLU A 52 1.78 -8.20 -12.43
C GLU A 52 3.09 -8.71 -11.80
N LEU A 53 4.19 -8.59 -12.56
CA LEU A 53 5.52 -9.11 -12.18
C LEU A 53 5.95 -8.69 -10.77
N LYS A 54 5.64 -7.46 -10.36
CA LYS A 54 5.98 -6.93 -9.03
C LYS A 54 5.37 -7.76 -7.89
N TRP A 55 4.10 -8.14 -8.02
CA TRP A 55 3.41 -8.95 -7.02
C TRP A 55 3.84 -10.40 -7.08
N GLY A 56 4.28 -10.87 -8.26
CA GLY A 56 4.97 -12.15 -8.41
C GLY A 56 6.23 -12.23 -7.54
N TYR A 57 7.09 -11.21 -7.59
CA TYR A 57 8.30 -11.13 -6.77
C TYR A 57 8.00 -11.01 -5.27
N VAL A 58 7.08 -10.10 -4.89
CA VAL A 58 6.67 -9.96 -3.47
C VAL A 58 6.12 -11.29 -2.93
N ARG A 59 5.24 -11.96 -3.69
CA ARG A 59 4.70 -13.27 -3.32
C ARG A 59 5.80 -14.32 -3.16
N TYR A 60 6.79 -14.32 -4.05
CA TYR A 60 7.92 -15.24 -3.97
C TYR A 60 8.68 -15.07 -2.65
N ILE A 61 9.03 -13.83 -2.28
CA ILE A 61 9.73 -13.56 -1.01
C ILE A 61 8.87 -13.90 0.21
N TYR A 62 7.58 -13.55 0.22
CA TYR A 62 6.66 -13.93 1.31
C TYR A 62 6.57 -15.45 1.49
N ASN A 63 6.50 -16.20 0.38
CA ASN A 63 6.51 -17.65 0.42
C ASN A 63 7.83 -18.21 0.97
N MET A 64 8.97 -17.57 0.67
CA MET A 64 10.25 -17.98 1.27
C MET A 64 10.28 -17.74 2.78
N ILE A 65 9.82 -16.57 3.23
CA ILE A 65 9.77 -16.22 4.67
C ILE A 65 8.92 -17.23 5.45
N LEU A 66 7.75 -17.61 4.92
CA LEU A 66 6.83 -18.54 5.59
C LEU A 66 7.27 -20.02 5.51
N LYS A 67 8.17 -20.37 4.59
CA LYS A 67 8.40 -21.77 4.17
C LYS A 67 8.86 -22.70 5.29
N ASP A 68 9.77 -22.26 6.13
CA ASP A 68 10.37 -23.08 7.18
C ASP A 68 10.39 -22.34 8.53
N PRO A 69 9.61 -22.79 9.52
CA PRO A 69 9.61 -22.25 10.89
C PRO A 69 10.98 -22.28 11.60
N ARG A 70 11.94 -23.05 11.09
CA ARG A 70 13.30 -23.13 11.63
C ARG A 70 14.27 -22.14 10.97
N ALA A 71 13.87 -21.52 9.86
CA ALA A 71 14.71 -20.55 9.18
C ALA A 71 14.94 -19.31 10.06
N PRO A 72 16.15 -18.71 10.04
CA PRO A 72 16.46 -17.56 10.88
C PRO A 72 15.68 -16.29 10.51
N TYR A 73 15.16 -16.22 9.28
CA TYR A 73 14.35 -15.12 8.76
C TYR A 73 12.83 -15.39 8.83
N TYR A 74 12.40 -16.51 9.41
CA TYR A 74 10.99 -16.91 9.47
C TYR A 74 10.11 -15.87 10.16
N GLU A 75 8.96 -15.61 9.57
CA GLU A 75 7.86 -14.84 10.16
C GLU A 75 6.53 -15.53 9.81
N ASP A 76 5.59 -15.54 10.74
CA ASP A 76 4.23 -16.08 10.52
C ASP A 76 3.38 -15.08 9.72
N ILE A 77 3.67 -14.98 8.41
CA ILE A 77 3.07 -14.01 7.51
C ILE A 77 2.30 -14.67 6.36
N SER A 78 1.36 -13.95 5.76
CA SER A 78 0.62 -14.41 4.59
C SER A 78 0.61 -13.38 3.46
N PHE A 79 0.52 -13.88 2.22
CA PHE A 79 0.29 -13.09 1.02
C PHE A 79 -0.94 -13.63 0.30
N SER A 80 -1.86 -12.75 -0.07
CA SER A 80 -3.01 -13.13 -0.89
C SER A 80 -3.38 -12.06 -1.90
N TYR A 81 -4.04 -12.51 -2.97
CA TYR A 81 -4.59 -11.65 -3.99
C TYR A 81 -6.11 -11.81 -4.04
N ILE A 82 -6.83 -10.69 -4.12
CA ILE A 82 -8.28 -10.68 -4.31
C ILE A 82 -8.69 -9.74 -5.44
N PRO A 83 -9.67 -10.13 -6.28
CA PRO A 83 -10.30 -9.18 -7.18
C PRO A 83 -11.23 -8.22 -6.40
N PRO A 84 -11.56 -7.03 -6.93
CA PRO A 84 -12.29 -6.01 -6.17
C PRO A 84 -13.70 -6.48 -5.76
N LYS A 85 -14.32 -7.35 -6.57
CA LYS A 85 -15.61 -7.99 -6.26
C LYS A 85 -15.59 -8.87 -5.00
N LYS A 86 -14.41 -9.27 -4.53
CA LYS A 86 -14.21 -10.12 -3.34
C LYS A 86 -13.70 -9.34 -2.13
N ILE A 87 -13.71 -8.01 -2.15
CA ILE A 87 -13.28 -7.21 -0.99
C ILE A 87 -14.16 -7.55 0.23
N PRO A 88 -13.59 -8.14 1.30
CA PRO A 88 -14.35 -8.52 2.49
C PRO A 88 -14.80 -7.29 3.28
N SER A 89 -15.69 -7.50 4.26
CA SER A 89 -15.99 -6.45 5.23
C SER A 89 -14.80 -6.28 6.16
N THR A 90 -14.53 -5.05 6.62
CA THR A 90 -13.57 -4.82 7.71
C THR A 90 -13.93 -5.65 8.96
N ARG A 91 -15.21 -5.98 9.18
CA ARG A 91 -15.68 -6.82 10.28
C ARG A 91 -15.28 -8.30 10.15
N ALA A 92 -14.92 -8.76 8.95
CA ALA A 92 -14.48 -10.13 8.72
C ALA A 92 -13.05 -10.38 9.21
N PHE A 93 -12.28 -9.32 9.47
CA PHE A 93 -10.90 -9.43 9.94
C PHE A 93 -10.85 -9.57 11.47
N SER A 94 -9.92 -10.39 11.93
CA SER A 94 -9.54 -10.49 13.33
C SER A 94 -8.55 -9.39 13.68
N SER A 95 -8.77 -8.68 14.79
CA SER A 95 -7.82 -7.68 15.28
C SER A 95 -6.55 -8.29 15.89
N LYS A 96 -6.48 -9.63 16.03
CA LYS A 96 -5.31 -10.33 16.58
C LYS A 96 -4.13 -10.37 15.62
N ARG A 97 -4.39 -10.27 14.31
CA ARG A 97 -3.38 -10.20 13.26
C ARG A 97 -3.49 -8.86 12.57
N SER A 98 -2.36 -8.25 12.27
CA SER A 98 -2.26 -7.02 11.52
C SER A 98 -2.39 -7.30 10.03
N THR A 99 -3.33 -6.63 9.37
CA THR A 99 -3.53 -6.79 7.92
C THR A 99 -3.12 -5.52 7.19
N LEU A 100 -2.34 -5.65 6.11
CA LEU A 100 -2.15 -4.60 5.12
C LEU A 100 -2.94 -4.96 3.85
N ILE A 101 -3.87 -4.11 3.45
CA ILE A 101 -4.54 -4.22 2.16
C ILE A 101 -4.11 -3.11 1.20
N ILE A 102 -3.66 -3.49 0.00
CA ILE A 102 -3.24 -2.57 -1.05
C ILE A 102 -4.29 -2.59 -2.17
N PHE A 103 -4.97 -1.46 -2.36
CA PHE A 103 -5.93 -1.24 -3.43
C PHE A 103 -5.21 -0.60 -4.62
N GLU A 104 -5.00 -1.38 -5.68
CA GLU A 104 -4.27 -0.94 -6.87
C GLU A 104 -5.13 -1.03 -8.13
N ASP A 105 -5.07 0.01 -8.96
CA ASP A 105 -5.81 0.12 -10.23
C ASP A 105 -7.32 -0.09 -10.11
N VAL A 106 -7.87 0.14 -8.91
CA VAL A 106 -9.31 0.06 -8.63
C VAL A 106 -10.01 1.41 -8.67
N CYS A 107 -9.35 2.50 -9.08
CA CYS A 107 -9.90 3.87 -9.11
C CYS A 107 -11.18 4.03 -9.96
N LEU A 108 -11.36 3.16 -10.96
CA LEU A 108 -12.55 3.16 -11.83
C LEU A 108 -13.56 2.08 -11.45
N ALA A 109 -13.36 1.38 -10.32
CA ALA A 109 -14.33 0.40 -9.86
C ALA A 109 -15.67 1.07 -9.52
N PRO A 110 -16.81 0.36 -9.68
CA PRO A 110 -18.14 0.91 -9.39
C PRO A 110 -18.27 1.47 -7.97
N GLU A 111 -19.25 2.35 -7.77
CA GLU A 111 -19.43 3.07 -6.50
C GLU A 111 -19.53 2.16 -5.27
N HIS A 112 -20.26 1.03 -5.37
CA HIS A 112 -20.35 0.09 -4.25
C HIS A 112 -18.99 -0.51 -3.84
N ILE A 113 -18.05 -0.65 -4.78
CA ILE A 113 -16.67 -1.06 -4.50
C ILE A 113 -15.89 0.09 -3.86
N GLN A 114 -16.00 1.32 -4.37
CA GLN A 114 -15.36 2.49 -3.74
C GLN A 114 -15.84 2.69 -2.30
N ASN A 115 -17.15 2.59 -2.07
CA ASN A 115 -17.75 2.68 -0.74
C ASN A 115 -17.21 1.59 0.19
N ARG A 116 -16.98 0.38 -0.34
CA ARG A 116 -16.34 -0.69 0.42
C ARG A 116 -14.89 -0.38 0.76
N ILE A 117 -14.12 0.17 -0.17
CA ILE A 117 -12.74 0.61 0.06
C ILE A 117 -12.71 1.73 1.12
N GLY A 118 -13.59 2.71 1.03
CA GLY A 118 -13.71 3.80 2.00
C GLY A 118 -13.90 3.29 3.44
N GLN A 119 -14.65 2.20 3.64
CA GLN A 119 -14.79 1.58 4.96
C GLN A 119 -13.46 1.12 5.56
N PHE A 120 -12.45 0.74 4.77
CA PHE A 120 -11.12 0.41 5.29
C PHE A 120 -10.37 1.64 5.80
N PHE A 121 -10.54 2.79 5.14
CA PHE A 121 -9.93 4.04 5.57
C PHE A 121 -10.55 4.59 6.86
N GLY A 122 -11.89 4.54 6.97
CA GLY A 122 -12.59 5.01 8.16
C GLY A 122 -12.56 4.03 9.33
N ASN A 123 -12.76 2.73 9.08
CA ASN A 123 -13.00 1.74 10.14
C ASN A 123 -11.90 0.69 10.29
N GLY A 124 -10.93 0.64 9.39
CA GLY A 124 -9.91 -0.43 9.37
C GLY A 124 -9.06 -0.49 10.64
N ARG A 125 -8.73 0.66 11.23
CA ARG A 125 -7.86 0.75 12.42
C ARG A 125 -8.44 0.01 13.63
N TYR A 126 -9.75 0.02 13.82
CA TYR A 126 -10.42 -0.73 14.89
C TYR A 126 -10.26 -2.25 14.77
N ARG A 127 -9.82 -2.72 13.60
CA ARG A 127 -9.61 -4.14 13.26
C ARG A 127 -8.15 -4.46 12.96
N ASN A 128 -7.22 -3.57 13.34
CA ASN A 128 -5.78 -3.70 13.06
C ASN A 128 -5.46 -3.81 11.55
N ILE A 129 -6.24 -3.09 10.74
CA ILE A 129 -6.06 -3.06 9.28
C ILE A 129 -5.44 -1.72 8.88
N SER A 130 -4.29 -1.81 8.22
CA SER A 130 -3.69 -0.73 7.44
C SER A 130 -4.10 -0.85 5.97
N CYS A 131 -4.26 0.27 5.29
CA CYS A 131 -4.60 0.27 3.86
C CYS A 131 -3.78 1.27 3.05
N VAL A 132 -3.48 0.89 1.82
CA VAL A 132 -2.82 1.73 0.80
C VAL A 132 -3.73 1.79 -0.42
N TYR A 133 -3.99 2.98 -0.95
CA TYR A 133 -4.70 3.16 -2.22
C TYR A 133 -3.74 3.77 -3.23
N VAL A 134 -3.47 3.03 -4.30
CA VAL A 134 -2.62 3.43 -5.41
C VAL A 134 -3.50 3.92 -6.57
N MET A 135 -3.24 5.12 -7.06
CA MET A 135 -4.02 5.71 -8.14
C MET A 135 -3.19 6.63 -9.05
N GLN A 136 -3.75 6.94 -10.22
CA GLN A 136 -3.11 7.88 -11.15
C GLN A 136 -3.53 9.34 -10.91
N LYS A 137 -4.77 9.56 -10.47
CA LYS A 137 -5.39 10.89 -10.38
C LYS A 137 -6.04 11.07 -9.02
N TYR A 138 -5.38 11.81 -8.13
CA TYR A 138 -5.87 12.12 -6.78
C TYR A 138 -7.27 12.74 -6.74
N HIS A 139 -7.62 13.57 -7.74
CA HIS A 139 -8.94 14.23 -7.80
C HIS A 139 -10.12 13.25 -7.97
N LYS A 140 -9.87 11.99 -8.32
CA LYS A 140 -10.89 10.93 -8.41
C LYS A 140 -11.20 10.24 -7.08
N LEU A 141 -10.37 10.43 -6.06
CA LEU A 141 -10.62 9.87 -4.73
C LEU A 141 -11.83 10.55 -4.09
N ASP A 142 -12.68 9.81 -3.40
CA ASP A 142 -13.82 10.39 -2.69
C ASP A 142 -13.36 11.19 -1.45
N THR A 143 -14.20 12.12 -1.00
CA THR A 143 -13.88 13.03 0.11
C THR A 143 -13.63 12.27 1.41
N PHE A 144 -14.45 11.26 1.71
CA PHE A 144 -14.33 10.48 2.94
C PHE A 144 -12.97 9.77 3.03
N THR A 145 -12.53 9.12 1.95
CA THR A 145 -11.23 8.46 1.89
C THR A 145 -10.09 9.47 2.02
N ARG A 146 -10.19 10.66 1.42
CA ARG A 146 -9.17 11.72 1.54
C ARG A 146 -9.00 12.20 2.97
N GLU A 147 -10.10 12.47 3.66
CA GLU A 147 -10.08 12.97 5.05
C GLU A 147 -9.58 11.92 6.03
N ASN A 148 -9.85 10.64 5.77
CA ASN A 148 -9.38 9.53 6.62
C ASN A 148 -7.96 9.04 6.26
N THR A 149 -7.33 9.60 5.23
CA THR A 149 -5.97 9.26 4.82
C THR A 149 -4.95 9.94 5.72
N THR A 150 -4.06 9.14 6.32
CA THR A 150 -3.00 9.65 7.22
C THR A 150 -1.70 10.02 6.51
N HIS A 151 -1.44 9.41 5.36
CA HIS A 151 -0.19 9.58 4.62
C HIS A 151 -0.50 9.70 3.15
N LEU A 152 0.10 10.69 2.50
CA LEU A 152 -0.03 10.94 1.07
C LEU A 152 1.35 10.96 0.43
N VAL A 153 1.55 10.10 -0.57
CA VAL A 153 2.73 10.10 -1.43
C VAL A 153 2.33 10.59 -2.81
N VAL A 154 2.95 11.68 -3.27
CA VAL A 154 2.67 12.29 -4.57
C VAL A 154 3.91 12.19 -5.44
N PHE A 155 3.83 11.41 -6.51
CA PHE A 155 4.86 11.41 -7.54
C PHE A 155 4.62 12.56 -8.50
N ASN A 156 5.68 13.34 -8.77
CA ASN A 156 5.65 14.36 -9.79
C ASN A 156 5.43 13.67 -11.15
N SER A 157 4.33 14.00 -11.79
CA SER A 157 3.87 13.28 -12.96
C SER A 157 3.46 14.21 -14.08
N GLY A 158 4.11 15.37 -14.19
CA GLY A 158 3.77 16.39 -15.17
C GLY A 158 2.36 16.97 -14.96
N SER A 159 1.85 16.92 -13.73
CA SER A 159 0.81 17.81 -13.24
C SER A 159 1.43 19.18 -12.99
N SER A 160 0.65 20.26 -13.12
CA SER A 160 1.17 21.58 -12.81
C SER A 160 1.60 21.65 -11.33
N HIS A 161 2.60 22.48 -11.01
CA HIS A 161 2.94 22.78 -9.62
C HIS A 161 1.72 23.28 -8.82
N GLU A 162 0.78 23.94 -9.51
CA GLU A 162 -0.48 24.40 -8.93
C GLU A 162 -1.42 23.25 -8.53
N ASP A 163 -1.52 22.20 -9.36
CA ASP A 163 -2.33 21.02 -9.03
C ASP A 163 -1.77 20.30 -7.80
N ILE A 164 -0.46 20.12 -7.72
CA ILE A 164 0.20 19.52 -6.56
C ILE A 164 0.01 20.40 -5.33
N SER A 165 0.13 21.72 -5.47
CA SER A 165 -0.12 22.68 -4.38
C SER A 165 -1.56 22.60 -3.85
N LYS A 166 -2.56 22.49 -4.74
CA LYS A 166 -3.97 22.30 -4.36
C LYS A 166 -4.21 21.01 -3.57
N ILE A 167 -3.49 19.94 -3.90
CA ILE A 167 -3.56 18.68 -3.16
C ILE A 167 -2.95 18.84 -1.76
N ILE A 168 -1.72 19.38 -1.68
CA ILE A 168 -0.97 19.49 -0.42
C ILE A 168 -1.63 20.47 0.55
N ARG A 169 -2.17 21.60 0.06
CA ARG A 169 -2.86 22.60 0.88
C ARG A 169 -4.05 22.06 1.68
N ARG A 170 -4.60 20.89 1.31
CA ARG A 170 -5.66 20.23 2.08
C ARG A 170 -5.16 19.56 3.36
N TYR A 171 -3.86 19.30 3.44
CA TYR A 171 -3.24 18.59 4.57
C TYR A 171 -2.34 19.51 5.41
N THR A 172 -1.94 20.66 4.88
CA THR A 172 -1.09 21.63 5.58
C THR A 172 -1.17 23.01 4.94
N ASP A 173 -1.25 24.05 5.77
CA ASP A 173 -1.11 25.43 5.32
C ASP A 173 0.35 25.80 5.01
N ASN A 174 1.30 25.06 5.59
CA ASN A 174 2.73 25.25 5.40
C ASN A 174 3.32 24.16 4.49
N VAL A 175 3.08 24.31 3.20
CA VAL A 175 3.54 23.41 2.13
C VAL A 175 5.06 23.18 2.15
N LYS A 176 5.84 24.18 2.59
CA LYS A 176 7.32 24.09 2.67
C LYS A 176 7.80 23.17 3.81
N ASN A 177 7.05 23.09 4.92
CA ASN A 177 7.41 22.24 6.07
C ASN A 177 6.83 20.82 6.00
N ALA A 178 5.87 20.57 5.11
CA ALA A 178 5.19 19.28 4.99
C ALA A 178 5.79 18.34 3.93
N SER A 179 6.82 18.79 3.20
CA SER A 179 7.49 17.98 2.19
C SER A 179 8.65 17.19 2.81
N ILE A 180 8.48 15.89 3.01
CA ILE A 180 9.63 14.98 3.01
C ILE A 180 9.94 14.69 1.54
N VAL A 181 10.93 15.41 1.01
CA VAL A 181 11.46 15.11 -0.33
C VAL A 181 12.42 13.94 -0.18
N ILE A 182 11.98 12.73 -0.52
CA ILE A 182 12.91 11.62 -0.75
C ILE A 182 13.54 11.85 -2.13
N ASN A 183 14.56 12.71 -2.17
CA ASN A 183 15.43 12.91 -3.33
C ASN A 183 16.70 12.08 -3.12
N SER A 184 16.63 10.80 -3.47
CA SER A 184 17.82 9.99 -3.74
C SER A 184 17.37 8.67 -4.35
N TYR A 185 17.66 8.51 -5.64
CA TYR A 185 17.86 7.23 -6.34
C TYR A 185 16.94 6.07 -5.92
N LEU A 186 15.78 5.98 -6.57
CA LEU A 186 15.13 4.71 -6.88
C LEU A 186 15.46 4.34 -8.33
#